data_AF-A0A952Q201-F1
#
_entry.id   AF-A0A952Q201-F1
#
_cell.length_a   1.000
_cell.length_b   1.000
_cell.length_c   1.000
_cell.angle_alpha   90.00
_cell.angle_beta   90.00
_cell.angle_gamma   90.00
#
_symmetry.space_group_name_H-M   'P 1'
#
loop_
_entity.id
_entity.type
_entity.pdbx_description
1 polymer ?
#
loop_
_entity_poly.entity_id
_entity_poly.type
_entity_poly.pdbx_seq_one_letter_code
_entity_poly.pdbx_strand_id
1 'polypeptide(L)'
;MPDAWSERFGYFVRLMLNFWVITSFASAFFASFTWAAALGKFDLSYAYPFTSLAYVTVLFVSAPLFRESLSLTKVLGTAIIVVGVYVVSRG
;
A
#
# COMPACT_ATOMS: atom_id res chain seq x y z
N MET A 1 -4.15 -27.11 -11.07
CA MET A 1 -3.99 -26.82 -9.63
C MET A 1 -3.34 -28.05 -9.02
N PRO A 2 -2.44 -27.95 -8.02
CA PRO A 2 -1.75 -29.13 -7.50
C PRO A 2 -2.74 -30.04 -6.76
N ASP A 3 -2.82 -31.30 -7.18
CA ASP A 3 -3.86 -32.24 -6.78
C ASP A 3 -3.49 -33.01 -5.49
N ALA A 4 -2.23 -32.93 -5.05
CA ALA A 4 -1.71 -33.53 -3.81
C ALA A 4 -1.32 -32.47 -2.75
N TRP A 5 -1.60 -32.75 -1.47
CA TRP A 5 -1.29 -31.86 -0.33
C TRP A 5 0.19 -31.50 -0.19
N SER A 6 1.10 -32.41 -0.55
CA SER A 6 2.56 -32.18 -0.53
C SER A 6 3.01 -31.14 -1.54
N GLU A 7 2.40 -31.11 -2.72
CA GLU A 7 2.71 -30.14 -3.78
C GLU A 7 2.23 -28.73 -3.42
N ARG A 8 1.08 -28.64 -2.72
CA ARG A 8 0.57 -27.36 -2.20
C ARG A 8 1.52 -26.76 -1.17
N PHE A 9 2.05 -27.59 -0.27
CA PHE A 9 3.03 -27.14 0.72
C PHE A 9 4.32 -26.65 0.04
N GLY A 10 4.85 -27.42 -0.91
CA GLY A 10 6.03 -27.02 -1.69
C GLY A 10 5.83 -25.72 -2.49
N TYR A 11 4.65 -25.54 -3.09
CA TYR A 11 4.26 -24.31 -3.78
C TYR A 11 4.21 -23.11 -2.83
N PHE A 12 3.60 -23.26 -1.66
CA PHE A 12 3.53 -22.20 -0.65
C PHE A 12 4.91 -21.75 -0.18
N VAL A 13 5.82 -22.71 0.11
CA VAL A 13 7.20 -22.37 0.51
C VAL A 13 7.92 -21.61 -0.61
N ARG A 14 7.78 -22.03 -1.86
CA ARG A 14 8.37 -21.30 -3.01
C ARG A 14 7.78 -19.91 -3.19
N LEU A 15 6.48 -19.74 -2.95
CA LEU A 15 5.81 -18.45 -2.99
C LEU A 15 6.35 -17.53 -1.89
N MET A 16 6.52 -18.05 -0.67
CA MET A 16 7.10 -17.29 0.45
C MET A 16 8.56 -16.89 0.19
N LEU A 17 9.33 -17.73 -0.51
CA LEU A 17 10.72 -17.43 -0.91
C LEU A 17 10.82 -16.59 -2.19
N ASN A 18 9.70 -16.22 -2.80
CA ASN A 18 9.71 -15.36 -3.97
C ASN A 18 10.24 -13.97 -3.59
N PHE A 19 11.21 -13.47 -4.34
CA PHE A 19 11.81 -12.16 -4.12
C PHE A 19 10.78 -11.03 -3.95
N TRP A 20 9.71 -11.03 -4.76
CA TRP A 20 8.65 -10.02 -4.68
C TRP A 20 7.86 -10.09 -3.37
N VAL A 21 7.57 -11.30 -2.89
CA VAL A 21 6.85 -11.53 -1.63
C VAL A 21 7.72 -11.15 -0.44
N ILE A 22 9.00 -11.56 -0.42
CA ILE A 22 9.93 -11.15 0.62
C ILE A 22 10.03 -9.63 0.67
N THR A 23 10.17 -8.97 -0.48
CA THR A 23 10.23 -7.50 -0.55
C THR A 23 8.96 -6.83 -0.02
N SER A 24 7.77 -7.39 -0.29
CA SER A 24 6.52 -6.86 0.25
C SER A 24 6.44 -7.00 1.76
N PHE A 25 6.86 -8.14 2.32
CA PHE A 25 6.89 -8.36 3.76
C PHE A 25 7.92 -7.47 4.46
N ALA A 26 9.12 -7.33 3.89
CA ALA A 26 10.14 -6.42 4.41
C ALA A 26 9.63 -4.98 4.43
N SER A 27 9.00 -4.53 3.35
CA SER A 27 8.42 -3.18 3.26
C SER A 27 7.29 -2.97 4.28
N ALA A 28 6.42 -3.96 4.48
CA ALA A 28 5.36 -3.91 5.49
C ALA A 28 5.93 -3.83 6.92
N PHE A 29 7.03 -4.52 7.19
CA PHE A 29 7.74 -4.44 8.46
C PHE A 29 8.35 -3.04 8.69
N PHE A 30 8.96 -2.41 7.68
CA PHE A 30 9.43 -1.03 7.82
C PHE A 30 8.28 -0.02 7.93
N ALA A 31 7.18 -0.25 7.22
CA ALA A 31 5.99 0.57 7.31
C ALA A 31 5.38 0.54 8.72
N SER A 32 5.39 -0.62 9.40
CA SER A 32 4.87 -0.73 10.76
C SER A 32 5.68 0.09 11.77
N PHE A 33 7.02 0.11 11.67
CA PHE A 33 7.84 1.00 12.50
C PHE A 33 7.58 2.47 12.23
N THR A 34 7.47 2.83 10.95
CA THR A 34 7.20 4.23 10.55
C THR A 34 5.85 4.68 11.08
N TRP A 35 4.84 3.81 11.01
CA TRP A 35 3.51 4.07 11.54
C TRP A 35 3.50 4.19 13.06
N ALA A 36 4.19 3.27 13.76
CA ALA A 36 4.35 3.36 15.21
C ALA A 36 5.05 4.66 15.63
N ALA A 37 6.10 5.07 14.90
CA ALA A 37 6.80 6.32 15.15
C ALA A 37 5.91 7.56 14.87
N ALA A 38 5.04 7.50 13.86
CA ALA A 38 4.08 8.56 13.57
C ALA A 38 3.05 8.70 14.70
N LEU A 39 2.47 7.59 15.18
CA LEU A 39 1.52 7.62 16.30
C LEU A 39 2.17 8.01 17.63
N GLY A 40 3.49 7.87 17.77
CA GLY A 40 4.22 8.41 18.91
C GLY A 40 4.35 9.93 18.91
N LYS A 41 4.09 10.59 17.78
CA LYS A 41 4.24 12.06 17.60
C LYS A 41 2.94 12.78 17.26
N PHE A 42 1.96 12.06 16.72
CA PHE A 42 0.71 12.61 16.23
C PHE A 42 -0.48 11.81 16.75
N ASP A 43 -1.60 12.48 17.00
CA ASP A 43 -2.84 11.80 17.32
C ASP A 43 -3.33 10.97 16.14
N LEU A 44 -4.00 9.86 16.44
CA LEU A 44 -4.54 8.95 15.43
C LEU A 44 -5.43 9.67 14.42
N SER A 45 -6.29 10.59 14.89
CA SER A 45 -7.20 11.38 14.04
C SER A 45 -6.45 12.29 13.05
N TYR A 46 -5.26 12.76 13.42
CA TYR A 46 -4.42 13.57 12.53
C TYR A 46 -3.62 12.70 11.56
N ALA A 47 -3.09 11.56 12.03
CA ALA A 47 -2.26 10.67 11.21
C ALA A 47 -3.07 9.86 10.18
N TYR A 48 -4.30 9.48 10.51
CA TYR A 48 -5.13 8.61 9.68
C TYR A 48 -5.44 9.16 8.28
N PRO A 49 -5.80 10.45 8.11
CA PRO A 49 -5.97 11.06 6.78
C PRO A 49 -4.75 10.86 5.86
N PHE A 50 -3.54 10.96 6.38
CA PHE A 50 -2.31 10.79 5.59
C PHE A 50 -2.12 9.37 5.07
N THR A 51 -2.72 8.35 5.71
CA THR A 51 -2.67 6.97 5.17
C THR A 51 -3.32 6.86 3.80
N SER A 52 -4.33 7.67 3.52
CA SER A 52 -5.00 7.68 2.21
C SER A 52 -4.13 8.25 1.09
N LEU A 53 -3.05 8.97 1.40
CA LEU A 53 -2.03 9.38 0.41
C LEU A 53 -1.26 8.17 -0.16
N ALA A 54 -1.35 6.99 0.47
CA ALA A 54 -0.86 5.76 -0.13
C ALA A 54 -1.55 5.48 -1.48
N TYR A 55 -2.86 5.76 -1.62
CA TYR A 55 -3.57 5.62 -2.89
C TYR A 55 -3.02 6.56 -3.97
N VAL A 56 -2.66 7.78 -3.58
CA VAL A 56 -2.02 8.76 -4.47
C VAL A 56 -0.68 8.22 -4.93
N THR A 57 0.14 7.76 -3.99
CA THR A 57 1.47 7.21 -4.26
C THR A 57 1.39 5.99 -5.19
N VAL A 58 0.46 5.07 -4.91
CA VAL A 58 0.23 3.89 -5.75
C VAL A 58 -0.15 4.32 -7.17
N LEU A 59 -1.06 5.27 -7.34
CA LEU A 59 -1.47 5.74 -8.68
C LEU A 59 -0.28 6.32 -9.47
N PHE A 60 0.53 7.17 -8.84
CA PHE A 60 1.66 7.83 -9.50
C PHE A 60 2.82 6.88 -9.77
N VAL A 61 3.08 5.91 -8.88
CA VAL A 61 4.18 4.94 -9.04
C VAL A 61 3.76 3.78 -9.95
N SER A 62 2.51 3.34 -9.92
CA SER A 62 2.04 2.22 -10.74
C SER A 62 1.99 2.56 -12.23
N ALA A 63 1.69 3.81 -12.58
CA ALA A 63 1.64 4.26 -13.97
C ALA A 63 2.96 4.04 -14.74
N PRO A 64 4.14 4.53 -14.28
CA PRO A 64 5.40 4.24 -14.96
C PRO A 64 5.88 2.80 -14.74
N LEU A 65 5.64 2.21 -13.57
CA LEU A 65 6.23 0.92 -13.20
C LEU A 65 5.52 -0.27 -13.86
N PHE A 66 4.19 -0.25 -13.90
CA PHE A 66 3.36 -1.32 -14.48
C PHE A 66 2.76 -0.93 -15.83
N ARG A 67 3.04 0.30 -16.32
CA ARG A 67 2.48 0.85 -17.58
C ARG A 67 0.95 0.78 -17.63
N GLU A 68 0.32 0.93 -16.47
CA GLU A 68 -1.14 0.96 -16.38
C GLU A 68 -1.70 2.22 -17.02
N SER A 69 -2.80 2.08 -17.76
CA SER A 69 -3.56 3.24 -18.25
C SER A 69 -4.17 3.99 -17.07
N LEU A 70 -3.73 5.23 -16.88
CA LEU A 70 -4.32 6.16 -15.94
C LEU A 70 -5.67 6.63 -16.50
N SER A 71 -6.74 5.95 -16.09
CA SER A 71 -8.09 6.39 -16.45
C SER A 71 -8.40 7.73 -15.77
N LEU A 72 -9.16 8.58 -16.49
CA LEU A 72 -9.60 9.87 -15.96
C LEU A 72 -10.33 9.69 -14.61
N THR A 73 -11.09 8.61 -14.47
CA THR A 73 -11.81 8.25 -13.23
C THR A 73 -10.87 8.01 -12.05
N LYS A 74 -9.76 7.28 -12.25
CA LYS A 74 -8.76 7.04 -11.18
C LYS A 74 -8.15 8.36 -10.72
N VAL A 75 -7.78 9.23 -11.68
CA VAL A 75 -7.19 10.54 -11.38
C VAL A 75 -8.16 11.43 -10.61
N LEU A 76 -9.42 11.53 -11.06
CA LEU A 76 -10.44 12.34 -10.39
C LEU A 76 -10.76 11.80 -8.99
N GLY A 77 -10.89 10.49 -8.83
CA GLY A 77 -11.09 9.86 -7.52
C GLY A 77 -9.94 10.15 -6.56
N THR A 78 -8.70 10.02 -7.02
CA THR A 78 -7.51 10.37 -6.23
C THR A 78 -7.46 11.86 -5.88
N ALA A 79 -7.87 12.76 -6.77
CA ALA A 79 -7.95 14.18 -6.47
C ALA A 79 -8.96 14.48 -5.34
N ILE A 80 -10.11 13.79 -5.33
CA ILE A 80 -11.11 13.91 -4.25
C ILE A 80 -10.52 13.43 -2.91
N ILE A 81 -9.77 12.32 -2.89
CA ILE A 81 -9.08 11.84 -1.68
C ILE A 81 -8.13 12.92 -1.16
N VAL A 82 -7.29 13.50 -2.02
CA VAL A 82 -6.34 14.56 -1.64
C VAL A 82 -7.05 15.77 -1.04
N VAL A 83 -8.15 16.23 -1.65
CA VAL A 83 -8.96 17.33 -1.12
C VAL A 83 -9.54 16.97 0.25
N GLY A 84 -10.06 15.75 0.42
CA GLY A 84 -10.57 15.26 1.70
C GLY A 84 -9.50 15.26 2.80
N VAL A 85 -8.30 14.77 2.49
CA VAL A 85 -7.16 14.80 3.43
C VAL A 85 -6.81 16.24 3.81
N TYR A 86 -6.75 17.15 2.84
CA TYR A 86 -6.44 18.55 3.09
C TYR A 86 -7.45 19.19 4.04
N VAL A 87 -8.75 18.99 3.81
CA VAL A 87 -9.82 19.51 4.67
C VAL A 87 -9.71 18.96 6.09
N VAL A 88 -9.53 17.65 6.25
CA VAL A 88 -9.42 17.03 7.59
C VAL A 88 -8.14 17.45 8.30
N SER A 89 -7.02 17.61 7.59
CA SER A 89 -5.75 18.03 8.20
C SER A 89 -5.72 19.47 8.71
N ARG A 90 -6.72 20.28 8.33
CA ARG A 90 -6.84 21.71 8.66
C ARG A 90 -7.90 22.01 9.74
N GLY A 91 -8.73 21.04 10.09
CA GLY A 91 -9.74 21.13 11.16
C GLY A 91 -9.27 20.43 12.42
#